data_AF-A0A6L4WMK8-F1
#
_entry.id   AF-A0A6L4WMK8-F1
#
_cell.length_a   1.000
_cell.length_b   1.000
_cell.length_c   1.000
_cell.angle_alpha   90.00
_cell.angle_beta   90.00
_cell.angle_gamma   90.00
#
_symmetry.space_group_name_H-M   'P 1'
#
loop_
_entity.id
_entity.type
_entity.pdbx_description
1 polymer ?
#
loop_
_entity_poly.entity_id
_entity_poly.type
_entity_poly.pdbx_seq_one_letter_code
_entity_poly.pdbx_strand_id
1 'polypeptide(L)'
;MKLLLTLLLFTVYTFAADTAPIVNLSVAALDDPAQFVKTINIAIILTLFVLAPTLILMVTSFTRIVIVFSLLRQAMGLQQTPPTQIVISLALILTIFIMEPYAKKSW
;
A
#
# COMPACT_ATOMS: atom_id res chain seq x y z
N MET A 1 -20.06 -24.42 -1.73
CA MET A 1 -18.74 -24.97 -1.32
C MET A 1 -17.78 -25.21 -2.47
N LYS A 2 -18.20 -25.84 -3.59
CA LYS A 2 -17.31 -26.10 -4.74
C LYS A 2 -16.65 -24.84 -5.34
N LEU A 3 -17.37 -23.72 -5.41
CA LEU A 3 -16.87 -22.45 -5.98
C LEU A 3 -15.82 -21.75 -5.09
N LEU A 4 -15.91 -21.96 -3.78
CA LEU A 4 -14.93 -21.44 -2.81
C LEU A 4 -13.66 -22.30 -2.83
N LEU A 5 -13.81 -23.61 -3.02
CA LEU A 5 -12.69 -24.55 -3.18
C LEU A 5 -11.90 -24.28 -4.48
N THR A 6 -12.59 -23.94 -5.57
CA THR A 6 -11.93 -23.59 -6.85
C THR A 6 -11.22 -22.23 -6.78
N LEU A 7 -11.76 -21.26 -6.03
CA LEU A 7 -11.09 -19.97 -5.82
C LEU A 7 -9.79 -20.15 -5.02
N LEU A 8 -9.83 -20.99 -3.98
CA LEU A 8 -8.66 -21.28 -3.15
C LEU A 8 -7.56 -21.99 -3.94
N LEU A 9 -7.93 -23.00 -4.76
CA LEU A 9 -6.99 -23.67 -5.67
C LEU A 9 -6.40 -22.70 -6.72
N PHE A 10 -7.19 -21.76 -7.25
CA PHE A 10 -6.70 -20.76 -8.21
C PHE A 10 -5.61 -19.86 -7.62
N THR A 11 -5.74 -19.49 -6.33
CA THR A 11 -4.68 -18.73 -5.65
C THR A 11 -3.36 -19.51 -5.59
N VAL A 12 -3.41 -20.81 -5.31
CA VAL A 12 -2.21 -21.67 -5.25
C VAL A 12 -1.52 -21.78 -6.61
N TYR A 13 -2.27 -21.86 -7.70
CA TYR A 13 -1.69 -21.93 -9.06
C TYR A 13 -1.03 -20.61 -9.50
N THR A 14 -1.50 -19.45 -9.01
CA THR A 14 -0.88 -18.15 -9.34
C THR A 14 0.42 -17.87 -8.58
N PHE A 15 0.69 -18.54 -7.46
CA PHE A 15 1.97 -18.46 -6.74
C PHE A 15 3.04 -19.43 -7.27
N ALA A 16 2.70 -20.28 -8.25
CA ALA A 16 3.58 -21.31 -8.79
C ALA A 16 4.23 -20.94 -10.14
N ALA A 17 3.94 -19.75 -10.68
CA ALA A 17 4.57 -19.25 -11.89
C ALA A 17 5.49 -18.09 -11.56
N ASP A 18 6.72 -18.25 -12.02
CA ASP A 18 7.86 -17.36 -11.90
C ASP A 18 8.69 -17.56 -10.63
N THR A 19 9.93 -17.97 -10.85
CA THR A 19 11.02 -17.81 -9.90
C THR A 19 11.13 -16.33 -9.58
N ALA A 20 10.35 -15.88 -8.60
CA ALA A 20 10.66 -14.67 -7.86
C ALA A 20 12.13 -14.81 -7.48
N PRO A 21 13.01 -13.86 -7.84
CA PRO A 21 14.35 -13.88 -7.31
C PRO A 21 14.16 -13.85 -5.80
N ILE A 22 14.47 -14.95 -5.13
CA ILE A 22 14.56 -14.98 -3.68
C ILE A 22 15.70 -14.01 -3.40
N VAL A 23 15.35 -12.75 -3.13
CA VAL A 23 16.30 -11.72 -2.71
C VAL A 23 16.64 -12.08 -1.27
N ASN A 24 17.50 -13.10 -1.15
CA ASN A 24 18.11 -13.47 0.10
C ASN A 24 19.04 -12.33 0.47
N LEU A 25 18.68 -11.51 1.46
CA LEU A 25 19.54 -10.49 2.06
C LEU A 25 20.70 -11.12 2.86
N SER A 26 21.13 -12.34 2.55
CA SER A 26 22.36 -12.93 3.07
C SER A 26 23.54 -12.39 2.27
N VAL A 27 24.33 -11.51 2.89
CA VAL A 27 25.66 -11.06 2.46
C VAL A 27 26.66 -12.23 2.59
N ALA A 28 26.35 -13.40 2.01
CA ALA A 28 27.12 -14.63 2.19
C ALA A 28 27.49 -15.33 0.87
N ALA A 29 27.18 -14.73 -0.29
CA ALA A 29 27.59 -15.28 -1.58
C ALA A 29 27.65 -14.19 -2.66
N LEU A 30 28.67 -13.33 -2.64
CA LEU A 30 28.92 -12.39 -3.74
C LEU A 30 30.44 -12.26 -3.96
N ASP A 31 31.00 -13.20 -4.70
CA ASP A 31 32.41 -13.13 -5.19
C ASP A 31 32.54 -12.18 -6.41
N ASP A 32 31.45 -11.55 -6.87
CA ASP A 32 31.41 -10.66 -8.04
C ASP A 32 30.88 -9.25 -7.67
N PRO A 33 31.70 -8.18 -7.81
CA PRO A 33 31.31 -6.80 -7.51
C PRO A 33 30.03 -6.33 -8.24
N ALA A 34 29.75 -6.88 -9.43
CA ALA A 34 28.57 -6.51 -10.20
C ALA A 34 27.25 -6.95 -9.54
N GLN A 35 27.24 -8.09 -8.85
CA GLN A 35 26.04 -8.60 -8.17
C GLN A 35 25.74 -7.83 -6.87
N PHE A 36 26.78 -7.33 -6.18
CA PHE A 36 26.63 -6.50 -4.99
C PHE A 36 25.92 -5.17 -5.28
N VAL A 37 26.33 -4.48 -6.36
CA VAL A 37 25.68 -3.22 -6.80
C VAL A 37 24.22 -3.46 -7.17
N LYS A 38 23.91 -4.59 -7.83
CA LYS A 38 22.54 -4.96 -8.20
C LYS A 38 21.66 -5.20 -6.97
N THR A 39 22.16 -5.91 -5.96
CA THR A 39 21.43 -6.16 -4.70
C THR A 39 21.14 -4.86 -3.95
N ILE A 40 22.12 -3.95 -3.84
CA ILE A 40 21.91 -2.63 -3.21
C ILE A 40 20.90 -1.79 -3.99
N ASN A 41 20.97 -1.77 -5.33
CA ASN A 41 20.04 -1.01 -6.16
C ASN A 41 18.58 -1.48 -5.95
N ILE A 42 18.36 -2.80 -5.94
CA ILE A 42 17.04 -3.39 -5.68
C ILE A 42 16.56 -3.04 -4.27
N ALA A 43 17.44 -3.13 -3.26
CA ALA A 43 17.09 -2.76 -1.89
C ALA A 43 16.63 -1.29 -1.75
N ILE A 44 17.30 -0.37 -2.46
CA ILE A 44 16.93 1.05 -2.48
C ILE A 44 15.55 1.25 -3.13
N ILE A 45 15.30 0.61 -4.27
CA ILE A 45 14.01 0.71 -4.98
C ILE A 45 12.87 0.18 -4.10
N LEU A 46 13.05 -0.98 -3.45
CA LEU A 46 12.05 -1.54 -2.56
C LEU A 46 11.75 -0.63 -1.38
N THR A 47 12.79 0.00 -0.81
CA THR A 47 12.64 0.97 0.28
C THR A 47 11.78 2.17 -0.17
N LEU A 48 12.06 2.72 -1.36
CA LEU A 48 11.26 3.79 -1.96
C LEU A 48 9.82 3.36 -2.24
N PHE A 49 9.61 2.13 -2.71
CA PHE A 49 8.29 1.61 -3.04
C PHE A 49 7.39 1.45 -1.81
N VAL A 50 7.96 1.07 -0.66
CA VAL A 50 7.23 0.98 0.62
C VAL A 50 6.81 2.37 1.11
N LEU A 51 7.64 3.39 0.91
CA LEU A 51 7.34 4.76 1.35
C LEU A 51 6.34 5.47 0.41
N ALA A 52 6.41 5.20 -0.90
CA ALA A 52 5.60 5.84 -1.92
C ALA A 52 4.09 5.94 -1.62
N PRO A 53 3.36 4.87 -1.25
CA PRO A 53 1.92 4.95 -1.01
C PRO A 53 1.57 5.87 0.17
N THR A 54 2.36 5.85 1.24
CA THR A 54 2.12 6.72 2.41
C THR A 54 2.36 8.18 2.08
N LEU A 55 3.37 8.47 1.25
CA LEU A 55 3.73 9.82 0.84
C LEU A 55 2.63 10.43 -0.05
N ILE A 56 2.07 9.63 -0.97
CA ILE A 56 0.91 10.03 -1.77
C ILE A 56 -0.28 10.39 -0.88
N LEU A 57 -0.56 9.63 0.18
CA LEU A 57 -1.63 9.98 1.12
C LEU A 57 -1.34 11.29 1.88
N MET A 58 -0.09 11.57 2.24
CA MET A 58 0.27 12.81 2.94
C MET A 58 0.18 14.05 2.05
N VAL A 59 0.53 13.93 0.77
CA VAL A 59 0.53 15.06 -0.19
C VAL A 59 -0.87 15.37 -0.75
N THR A 60 -1.84 14.48 -0.54
CA THR A 60 -3.22 14.64 -1.01
C THR A 60 -4.16 15.21 0.08
N SER A 61 -5.44 15.39 -0.26
CA SER A 61 -6.47 15.86 0.67
C SER A 61 -6.81 14.87 1.79
N PHE A 62 -6.31 13.63 1.74
CA PHE A 62 -6.59 12.57 2.71
C PHE A 62 -6.35 13.00 4.15
N THR A 63 -5.17 13.56 4.45
CA THR A 63 -4.79 13.99 5.81
C THR A 63 -5.78 14.97 6.41
N ARG A 64 -6.26 15.95 5.61
CA ARG A 64 -7.22 16.96 6.09
C ARG A 64 -8.57 16.32 6.42
N ILE A 65 -9.07 15.44 5.56
CA ILE A 65 -10.38 14.79 5.73
C ILE A 65 -10.36 13.89 6.98
N VAL A 66 -9.31 13.08 7.15
CA VAL A 66 -9.17 12.19 8.32
C VAL A 66 -9.13 12.98 9.63
N ILE A 67 -8.41 14.11 9.67
CA ILE A 67 -8.34 14.97 10.86
C ILE A 67 -9.73 15.52 11.20
N VAL A 68 -10.44 16.08 10.21
CA VAL A 68 -11.79 16.64 10.44
C VAL A 68 -12.75 15.58 10.96
N PHE A 69 -12.76 14.39 10.37
CA PHE A 69 -13.61 13.28 10.85
C PHE A 69 -13.19 12.76 12.24
N SER A 70 -11.90 12.76 12.55
CA SER A 70 -11.40 12.35 13.86
C SER A 70 -11.76 13.35 14.95
N LEU A 71 -11.77 14.65 14.63
CA LEU A 71 -12.24 15.71 15.53
C LEU A 71 -13.76 15.65 15.70
N LEU A 72 -14.51 15.39 14.62
CA LEU A 72 -15.97 15.20 14.68
C LEU A 72 -16.34 14.04 15.62
N ARG A 73 -15.61 12.93 15.53
CA ARG A 73 -15.80 11.78 16.44
C ARG A 73 -15.61 12.16 17.91
N GLN A 74 -14.56 12.93 18.22
CA GLN A 74 -14.31 13.40 19.58
C GLN A 74 -15.41 14.35 20.05
N ALA A 75 -15.87 15.24 19.17
CA ALA A 75 -16.94 16.20 19.48
C ALA A 75 -18.29 15.53 19.77
N MET A 76 -18.56 14.38 19.16
CA MET A 76 -19.78 13.61 19.41
C MET A 76 -19.80 12.90 20.77
N GLY A 77 -18.68 12.85 21.51
CA GLY A 77 -18.61 12.18 22.82
C GLY A 77 -18.78 10.65 22.75
N LEU A 78 -18.80 10.07 21.55
CA LEU A 78 -18.95 8.63 21.31
C LEU A 78 -17.56 8.00 21.18
N GLN A 79 -17.23 7.05 22.08
CA GLN A 79 -15.85 6.52 22.18
C GLN A 79 -15.48 5.53 21.08
N GLN A 80 -16.44 4.86 20.45
CA GLN A 80 -16.18 3.75 19.51
C GLN A 80 -16.95 3.88 18.20
N THR A 81 -17.94 4.77 18.15
CA THR A 81 -18.76 5.01 16.96
C THR A 81 -18.38 6.37 16.38
N PRO A 82 -17.96 6.48 15.11
CA PRO A 82 -17.69 5.42 14.14
C PRO A 82 -16.31 4.74 14.29
N PRO A 83 -16.16 3.45 13.92
CA PRO A 83 -14.87 2.75 13.92
C PRO A 83 -13.83 3.47 13.06
N THR A 84 -12.56 3.46 13.50
CA THR A 84 -11.45 4.11 12.78
C THR A 84 -11.31 3.61 11.34
N GLN A 85 -11.57 2.32 11.10
CA GLN A 85 -11.57 1.74 9.75
C GLN A 85 -12.58 2.42 8.82
N ILE A 86 -13.80 2.70 9.31
CA ILE A 86 -14.84 3.35 8.50
C ILE A 86 -14.46 4.79 8.17
N VAL A 87 -13.89 5.52 9.14
CA VAL A 87 -13.39 6.89 8.92
C VAL A 87 -12.31 6.92 7.84
N ILE A 88 -11.38 5.98 7.88
CA ILE A 88 -10.31 5.86 6.88
C ILE A 88 -10.88 5.54 5.50
N SER A 89 -11.80 4.57 5.40
CA SER A 89 -12.41 4.19 4.12
C SER A 89 -13.20 5.35 3.49
N LEU A 90 -14.01 6.07 4.28
CA LEU A 90 -14.73 7.27 3.83
C LEU A 90 -13.77 8.35 3.34
N ALA A 91 -12.70 8.61 4.10
CA ALA A 91 -11.70 9.60 3.71
C ALA A 91 -11.00 9.22 2.40
N LEU A 92 -10.71 7.94 2.17
CA LEU A 92 -10.04 7.46 0.96
C LEU A 92 -10.93 7.62 -0.28
N ILE A 93 -12.23 7.27 -0.19
CA ILE A 93 -13.20 7.46 -1.28
C ILE A 93 -13.35 8.94 -1.63
N LEU A 94 -13.51 9.80 -0.62
CA LEU A 94 -13.61 11.26 -0.83
C LEU A 94 -12.32 11.84 -1.43
N THR A 95 -11.16 11.33 -1.03
CA THR A 95 -9.86 11.76 -1.59
C THR A 95 -9.78 11.44 -3.08
N ILE A 96 -10.16 10.24 -3.51
CA ILE A 96 -10.17 9.85 -4.92
C ILE A 96 -11.08 10.79 -5.73
N PHE A 97 -12.29 11.08 -5.22
CA PHE A 97 -13.23 11.99 -5.87
C PHE A 97 -12.67 13.42 -5.99
N ILE A 98 -12.05 13.95 -4.93
CA ILE A 98 -11.47 15.30 -4.94
C ILE A 98 -10.23 15.40 -5.83
N MET A 99 -9.43 14.32 -5.90
CA MET A 99 -8.18 14.28 -6.66
C MET A 99 -8.35 13.87 -8.13
N GLU A 100 -9.51 13.36 -8.53
CA GLU A 100 -9.85 12.98 -9.91
C GLU A 100 -9.43 14.01 -10.98
N PRO A 101 -9.75 15.33 -10.87
CA PRO A 101 -9.36 16.30 -11.90
C PRO A 101 -7.84 16.52 -11.98
N TYR A 102 -7.12 16.39 -10.87
CA TYR A 102 -5.66 16.53 -10.86
C TYR A 102 -5.00 15.34 -11.53
N ALA A 103 -5.51 14.12 -11.28
CA ALA A 103 -5.06 12.92 -11.98
C ALA A 103 -5.31 13.05 -13.49
N LYS A 104 -6.52 13.47 -13.89
CA LYS A 104 -6.91 13.69 -15.29
C LYS A 104 -6.13 14.79 -16.00
N LYS A 105 -5.59 15.78 -15.27
CA LYS A 105 -4.77 16.86 -15.84
C LYS A 105 -3.30 16.46 -16.03
N SER A 106 -2.83 15.47 -15.27
CA SER A 106 -1.41 15.05 -15.28
C SER A 106 -1.04 14.10 -16.43
N TRP A 107 -2.05 13.59 -17.13
CA TRP A 107 -1.95 12.65 -18.24
C TRP A 107 -2.69 13.24 -19.44
#